data_AF-A0A5J4WZ15-F1
#
_entry.id   AF-A0A5J4WZ15-F1
#
_cell.length_a   1.000
_cell.length_b   1.000
_cell.length_c   1.000
_cell.angle_alpha   90.00
_cell.angle_beta   90.00
_cell.angle_gamma   90.00
#
_symmetry.space_group_name_H-M   'P 1'
#
loop_
_entity.id
_entity.type
_entity.pdbx_description
1 polymer ?
#
loop_
_entity_poly.entity_id
_entity_poly.type
_entity_poly.pdbx_seq_one_letter_code
_entity_poly.pdbx_strand_id
1 'polypeptide(L)'
;MLTLIIISYIIFSIDALETSDYLYYIDGKMNEGGILTLDAQGATNTSNIPEKKVKYSSYSRFNKYLSASQGKFYQKKLDLQHITTEKTSEPLNQSEINCKVISHIHQLGLYGLIGFAYKALHLKSNYAPSITYMIKSGPSKVTYINVAEGLEQQFQDEDIVQSCDSFDAINYLSTALYYDGFTSSECFPNDALPDQNLKCADGKEVSKMLKKYYIAQFREMKSKDVKNLLIRFGAVLVNDMIYVGWDKKDDNYYWISAVRKPLEYKYDAAEVLIDDNILYNGYVIIKSWHATIGLILGIAFGMSQLLPRYYVLLQAMLYLLLFLLFMLPIPEQSLAPVGPPVYATPSTQSDTNPNAIQQPHVPYPTTFTTTPERNQYDYEY
;
A
#
# COMPACT_ATOMS: atom_id res chain seq x y z
N MET A 1 37.31 -31.39 -2.99
CA MET A 1 36.44 -31.19 -4.16
C MET A 1 34.96 -31.37 -3.81
N LEU A 2 34.58 -32.46 -3.12
CA LEU A 2 33.19 -32.73 -2.71
C LEU A 2 32.57 -31.64 -1.80
N THR A 3 33.35 -31.05 -0.89
CA THR A 3 32.91 -30.00 0.04
C THR A 3 32.62 -28.65 -0.64
N LEU A 4 33.31 -28.34 -1.74
CA LEU A 4 33.09 -27.11 -2.52
C LEU A 4 31.80 -27.17 -3.36
N ILE A 5 31.43 -28.38 -3.82
CA ILE A 5 30.18 -28.60 -4.57
C ILE A 5 28.96 -28.45 -3.64
N ILE A 6 29.03 -28.91 -2.39
CA ILE A 6 27.94 -28.78 -1.41
C ILE A 6 27.70 -27.31 -1.03
N ILE A 7 28.75 -26.52 -0.84
CA ILE A 7 28.62 -25.09 -0.52
C ILE A 7 28.06 -24.31 -1.72
N SER A 8 28.47 -24.64 -2.95
CA SER A 8 27.91 -24.05 -4.18
C SER A 8 26.42 -24.37 -4.33
N TYR A 9 25.98 -25.58 -4.00
CA TYR A 9 24.56 -25.97 -4.07
C TYR A 9 23.71 -25.27 -2.99
N ILE A 10 24.26 -25.08 -1.79
CA ILE A 10 23.57 -24.33 -0.72
C ILE A 10 23.43 -22.86 -1.09
N ILE A 11 24.45 -22.22 -1.68
CA ILE A 11 24.38 -20.81 -2.08
C ILE A 11 23.37 -20.61 -3.23
N PHE A 12 23.36 -21.49 -4.24
CA PHE A 12 22.41 -21.37 -5.36
C PHE A 12 20.94 -21.64 -4.96
N SER A 13 20.72 -22.39 -3.87
CA SER A 13 19.38 -22.69 -3.36
C SER A 13 18.79 -21.55 -2.51
N ILE A 14 19.60 -20.60 -2.03
CA ILE A 14 19.15 -19.49 -1.18
C ILE A 14 18.61 -18.33 -2.03
N ASP A 15 19.23 -18.03 -3.18
CA ASP A 15 18.77 -16.94 -4.05
C ASP A 15 17.42 -17.24 -4.74
N ALA A 16 17.07 -18.52 -4.90
CA ALA A 16 15.80 -18.95 -5.49
C ALA A 16 14.59 -18.82 -4.53
N LEU A 17 14.79 -18.43 -3.26
CA LEU A 17 13.72 -18.41 -2.25
C LEU A 17 13.25 -17.02 -1.79
N GLU A 18 13.81 -15.91 -2.31
CA GLU A 18 13.50 -14.54 -1.83
C GLU A 18 12.63 -13.68 -2.79
N THR A 19 11.97 -14.25 -3.79
CA THR A 19 11.10 -13.45 -4.70
C THR A 19 9.74 -13.09 -4.10
N SER A 20 9.25 -13.84 -3.11
CA SER A 20 7.89 -13.69 -2.55
C SER A 20 7.68 -12.47 -1.65
N ASP A 21 8.72 -11.68 -1.39
CA ASP A 21 8.67 -10.56 -0.44
C ASP A 21 8.53 -9.18 -1.08
N TYR A 22 8.45 -9.12 -2.41
CA TYR A 22 8.59 -7.89 -3.15
C TYR A 22 7.38 -7.55 -4.01
N LEU A 23 7.20 -6.25 -4.19
CA LEU A 23 6.24 -5.62 -5.08
C LEU A 23 6.99 -4.92 -6.19
N TYR A 24 6.42 -4.96 -7.39
CA TYR A 24 7.02 -4.45 -8.63
C TYR A 24 6.11 -3.38 -9.22
N TYR A 25 6.68 -2.26 -9.65
CA TYR A 25 5.96 -1.22 -10.36
C TYR A 25 6.89 -0.45 -11.28
N ILE A 26 6.38 0.06 -12.40
CA ILE A 26 7.12 0.96 -13.28
C ILE A 26 7.12 2.35 -12.65
N ASP A 27 8.31 2.93 -12.52
CA ASP A 27 8.48 4.30 -12.04
C ASP A 27 8.89 5.22 -13.19
N GLY A 28 8.37 6.44 -13.17
CA GLY A 28 8.56 7.39 -14.25
C GLY A 28 8.32 8.83 -13.83
N LYS A 29 8.93 9.75 -14.56
CA LYS A 29 8.80 11.19 -14.31
C LYS A 29 7.87 11.82 -15.32
N MET A 30 6.75 12.37 -14.85
CA MET A 30 5.81 13.10 -15.70
C MET A 30 5.96 14.59 -15.44
N ASN A 31 6.12 15.37 -16.51
CA ASN A 31 6.15 16.82 -16.43
C ASN A 31 4.73 17.42 -16.49
N GLU A 32 4.62 18.74 -16.35
CA GLU A 32 3.32 19.45 -16.39
C GLU A 32 2.62 19.37 -17.76
N GLY A 33 3.36 19.07 -18.83
CA GLY A 33 2.83 18.88 -20.17
C GLY A 33 2.30 17.47 -20.45
N GLY A 34 2.27 16.58 -19.45
CA GLY A 34 1.80 15.20 -19.62
C GLY A 34 2.81 14.29 -20.33
N ILE A 35 4.08 14.68 -20.44
CA ILE A 35 5.12 13.84 -21.02
C ILE A 35 5.73 12.98 -19.91
N LEU A 36 5.56 11.67 -20.01
CA LEU A 36 6.18 10.67 -19.15
C LEU A 36 7.56 10.29 -19.70
N THR A 37 8.58 10.38 -18.86
CA THR A 37 9.92 9.88 -19.15
C THR A 37 10.17 8.59 -18.37
N LEU A 38 10.50 7.52 -19.11
CA LEU A 38 10.86 6.22 -18.58
C LEU A 38 12.36 5.97 -18.76
N ASP A 39 12.97 5.36 -17.75
CA ASP A 39 14.38 4.96 -17.78
C ASP A 39 14.50 3.58 -18.41
N ALA A 40 15.08 3.51 -19.61
CA ALA A 40 15.26 2.29 -20.37
C ALA A 40 16.62 1.61 -20.07
N GLN A 41 17.35 2.04 -19.03
CA GLN A 41 18.64 1.45 -18.69
C GLN A 41 18.52 -0.05 -18.41
N GLY A 42 19.11 -0.89 -19.28
CA GLY A 42 19.07 -2.35 -19.17
C GLY A 42 17.80 -2.99 -19.76
N ALA A 43 16.90 -2.20 -20.35
CA ALA A 43 15.77 -2.70 -21.11
C ALA A 43 16.23 -3.25 -22.46
N THR A 44 15.57 -4.31 -22.94
CA THR A 44 15.79 -4.88 -24.28
C THR A 44 14.79 -4.35 -25.31
N ASN A 45 13.63 -3.88 -24.86
CA ASN A 45 12.56 -3.25 -25.64
C ASN A 45 11.59 -2.50 -24.69
N THR A 46 10.59 -1.82 -25.24
CA THR A 46 9.59 -1.03 -24.48
C THR A 46 8.69 -1.89 -23.58
N SER A 47 8.57 -3.20 -23.82
CA SER A 47 7.83 -4.12 -22.95
C SER A 47 8.65 -4.61 -21.74
N ASN A 48 9.95 -4.33 -21.72
CA ASN A 48 10.89 -4.77 -20.67
C ASN A 48 11.56 -3.57 -19.99
N ILE A 49 10.78 -2.52 -19.69
CA ILE A 49 11.25 -1.40 -18.89
C ILE A 49 11.51 -1.89 -17.45
N PRO A 50 12.69 -1.62 -16.87
CA PRO A 50 13.02 -2.04 -15.51
C PRO A 50 12.00 -1.55 -14.49
N GLU A 51 11.48 -2.48 -13.70
CA GLU A 51 10.57 -2.19 -12.62
C GLU A 51 11.33 -1.78 -11.35
N LYS A 52 10.75 -0.89 -10.55
CA LYS A 52 11.16 -0.71 -9.16
C LYS A 52 10.67 -1.88 -8.34
N LYS A 53 11.56 -2.37 -7.47
CA LYS A 53 11.31 -3.48 -6.56
C LYS A 53 11.30 -2.96 -5.12
N VAL A 54 10.23 -3.18 -4.36
CA VAL A 54 10.11 -2.78 -2.95
C VAL A 54 9.65 -3.94 -2.08
N LYS A 55 10.23 -4.11 -0.88
CA LYS A 55 9.78 -5.15 0.05
C LYS A 55 8.42 -4.76 0.62
N TYR A 56 7.38 -5.61 0.51
CA TYR A 56 6.08 -5.26 1.10
C TYR A 56 6.15 -5.11 2.62
N SER A 57 7.10 -5.81 3.26
CA SER A 57 7.32 -5.79 4.70
C SER A 57 7.82 -4.44 5.23
N SER A 58 8.36 -3.57 4.37
CA SER A 58 8.76 -2.21 4.76
C SER A 58 7.56 -1.30 5.07
N TYR A 59 6.38 -1.59 4.50
CA TYR A 59 5.16 -0.82 4.71
C TYR A 59 4.51 -1.14 6.06
N SER A 60 4.04 -0.15 6.81
CA SER A 60 3.34 -0.41 8.07
C SER A 60 2.01 -1.14 7.87
N ARG A 61 1.68 -2.06 8.78
CA ARG A 61 0.32 -2.62 8.91
C ARG A 61 -0.65 -1.53 9.37
N PHE A 62 -1.93 -1.63 9.00
CA PHE A 62 -2.98 -0.74 9.53
C PHE A 62 -3.07 -0.78 11.05
N ASN A 63 -2.86 -1.97 11.60
CA ASN A 63 -2.83 -2.20 13.02
C ASN A 63 -1.72 -3.21 13.34
N LYS A 64 -0.80 -2.82 14.24
CA LYS A 64 0.35 -3.64 14.64
C LYS A 64 -0.02 -4.97 15.30
N TYR A 65 -1.26 -5.10 15.79
CA TYR A 65 -1.79 -6.32 16.40
C TYR A 65 -2.38 -7.30 15.38
N LEU A 66 -2.53 -6.89 14.11
CA LEU A 66 -3.00 -7.79 13.06
C LEU A 66 -1.90 -8.73 12.59
N SER A 67 -2.22 -10.01 12.41
CA SER A 67 -1.30 -11.03 11.92
C SER A 67 -2.00 -11.94 10.91
N ALA A 68 -1.27 -12.37 9.89
CA ALA A 68 -1.74 -13.37 8.93
C ALA A 68 -2.14 -14.71 9.58
N SER A 69 -1.70 -14.97 10.82
CA SER A 69 -2.07 -16.16 11.60
C SER A 69 -3.42 -16.06 12.31
N GLN A 70 -4.05 -14.88 12.33
CA GLN A 70 -5.37 -14.73 12.95
C GLN A 70 -6.44 -15.52 12.18
N GLY A 71 -7.42 -16.06 12.89
CA GLY A 71 -8.54 -16.79 12.30
C GLY A 71 -9.33 -15.94 11.30
N LYS A 72 -9.45 -14.64 11.57
CA LYS A 72 -10.33 -13.75 10.84
C LYS A 72 -9.73 -12.34 10.71
N PHE A 73 -9.92 -11.74 9.55
CA PHE A 73 -9.67 -10.33 9.30
C PHE A 73 -10.54 -9.89 8.14
N TYR A 74 -11.26 -8.79 8.31
CA TYR A 74 -11.70 -7.99 7.18
C TYR A 74 -11.73 -6.55 7.63
N GLN A 75 -11.53 -5.65 6.68
CA GLN A 75 -11.59 -4.24 6.97
C GLN A 75 -13.04 -3.85 7.33
N LYS A 76 -13.20 -2.93 8.29
CA LYS A 76 -14.52 -2.52 8.77
C LYS A 76 -15.39 -2.04 7.58
N LYS A 77 -16.62 -2.54 7.46
CA LYS A 77 -17.55 -2.29 6.33
C LYS A 77 -17.08 -2.87 4.98
N LEU A 78 -16.31 -3.96 5.00
CA LEU A 78 -15.98 -4.77 3.83
C LEU A 78 -16.15 -6.27 4.15
N ASP A 79 -17.25 -6.60 4.83
CA ASP A 79 -17.72 -7.99 4.92
C ASP A 79 -18.64 -8.31 3.73
N LEU A 80 -19.14 -9.55 3.67
CA LEU A 80 -19.97 -10.03 2.57
C LEU A 80 -21.22 -9.16 2.32
N GLN A 81 -21.86 -8.66 3.37
CA GLN A 81 -23.06 -7.83 3.22
C GLN A 81 -22.69 -6.45 2.66
N HIS A 82 -21.59 -5.87 3.12
CA HIS A 82 -21.22 -4.52 2.73
C HIS A 82 -20.70 -4.45 1.29
N ILE A 83 -19.96 -5.47 0.84
CA ILE A 83 -19.39 -5.50 -0.53
C ILE A 83 -20.47 -5.22 -1.58
N THR A 84 -21.63 -5.88 -1.52
CA THR A 84 -22.69 -5.71 -2.55
C THR A 84 -23.38 -4.35 -2.52
N THR A 85 -23.19 -3.57 -1.44
CA THR A 85 -23.78 -2.23 -1.28
C THR A 85 -22.82 -1.08 -1.60
N GLU A 86 -21.55 -1.40 -1.90
CA GLU A 86 -20.57 -0.39 -2.30
C GLU A 86 -20.85 0.11 -3.72
N LYS A 87 -20.62 1.41 -3.96
CA LYS A 87 -20.72 2.05 -5.28
C LYS A 87 -19.80 1.42 -6.32
N THR A 88 -18.64 0.92 -5.88
CA THR A 88 -17.72 0.17 -6.75
C THR A 88 -18.32 -1.16 -7.22
N SER A 89 -19.30 -1.71 -6.51
CA SER A 89 -19.95 -2.98 -6.86
C SER A 89 -21.17 -2.82 -7.75
N GLU A 90 -21.70 -1.59 -7.91
CA GLU A 90 -22.83 -1.33 -8.78
C GLU A 90 -22.48 -1.68 -10.24
N PRO A 91 -23.45 -2.20 -11.03
CA PRO A 91 -23.22 -2.49 -12.45
C PRO A 91 -22.91 -1.21 -13.22
N LEU A 92 -21.96 -1.29 -14.15
CA LEU A 92 -21.76 -0.22 -15.13
C LEU A 92 -23.04 -0.01 -15.96
N ASN A 93 -23.38 1.24 -16.25
CA ASN A 93 -24.49 1.56 -17.14
C ASN A 93 -24.09 1.41 -18.62
N GLN A 94 -25.06 1.46 -19.53
CA GLN A 94 -24.80 1.21 -20.96
C GLN A 94 -23.81 2.21 -21.59
N SER A 95 -23.84 3.48 -21.18
CA SER A 95 -22.90 4.48 -21.69
C SER A 95 -21.47 4.22 -21.20
N GLU A 96 -21.31 3.81 -19.94
CA GLU A 96 -20.02 3.38 -19.38
C GLU A 96 -19.51 2.12 -20.09
N ILE A 97 -20.38 1.15 -20.40
CA ILE A 97 -20.02 -0.06 -21.15
C ILE A 97 -19.56 0.30 -22.58
N ASN A 98 -20.23 1.26 -23.22
CA ASN A 98 -19.89 1.73 -24.56
C ASN A 98 -18.52 2.44 -24.61
N CYS A 99 -18.06 3.01 -23.49
CA CYS A 99 -16.69 3.48 -23.36
C CYS A 99 -15.76 2.27 -23.12
N LYS A 100 -15.26 1.66 -24.22
CA LYS A 100 -14.54 0.36 -24.22
C LYS A 100 -13.40 0.29 -23.22
N VAL A 101 -12.64 1.38 -23.03
CA VAL A 101 -11.54 1.42 -22.05
C VAL A 101 -12.03 1.16 -20.62
N ILE A 102 -13.24 1.61 -20.26
CA ILE A 102 -13.84 1.44 -18.94
C ILE A 102 -14.30 0.01 -18.73
N SER A 103 -15.05 -0.54 -19.70
CA SER A 103 -15.47 -1.94 -19.65
C SER A 103 -14.27 -2.88 -19.60
N HIS A 104 -13.18 -2.57 -20.31
CA HIS A 104 -11.94 -3.35 -20.24
C HIS A 104 -11.23 -3.23 -18.88
N ILE A 105 -11.07 -2.03 -18.32
CA ILE A 105 -10.48 -1.83 -16.98
C ILE A 105 -11.31 -2.52 -15.89
N HIS A 106 -12.63 -2.52 -16.04
CA HIS A 106 -13.52 -3.30 -15.18
C HIS A 106 -13.26 -4.80 -15.33
N GLN A 107 -13.06 -5.28 -16.56
CA GLN A 107 -12.76 -6.69 -16.82
C GLN A 107 -11.39 -7.13 -16.27
N LEU A 108 -10.41 -6.24 -16.26
CA LEU A 108 -9.09 -6.47 -15.64
C LEU A 108 -9.14 -6.45 -14.10
N GLY A 109 -10.29 -6.12 -13.49
CA GLY A 109 -10.44 -6.00 -12.04
C GLY A 109 -9.80 -4.74 -11.44
N LEU A 110 -9.14 -3.90 -12.25
CA LEU A 110 -8.48 -2.68 -11.78
C LEU A 110 -9.47 -1.64 -11.26
N TYR A 111 -10.66 -1.54 -11.86
CA TYR A 111 -11.76 -0.72 -11.35
C TYR A 111 -12.11 -1.11 -9.91
N GLY A 112 -12.32 -2.41 -9.67
CA GLY A 112 -12.62 -2.96 -8.34
C GLY A 112 -11.47 -2.72 -7.36
N LEU A 113 -10.23 -3.00 -7.79
CA LEU A 113 -9.03 -2.80 -6.95
C LEU A 113 -8.94 -1.37 -6.43
N ILE A 114 -9.11 -0.36 -7.30
CA ILE A 114 -9.03 1.05 -6.92
C ILE A 114 -10.12 1.42 -5.91
N GLY A 115 -11.37 1.06 -6.20
CA GLY A 115 -12.50 1.38 -5.34
C GLY A 115 -12.42 0.70 -3.96
N PHE A 116 -12.19 -0.62 -3.93
CA PHE A 116 -12.10 -1.37 -2.69
C PHE A 116 -10.84 -1.04 -1.88
N ALA A 117 -9.69 -0.77 -2.52
CA ALA A 117 -8.50 -0.32 -1.80
C ALA A 117 -8.74 1.05 -1.14
N TYR A 118 -9.37 1.98 -1.86
CA TYR A 118 -9.74 3.27 -1.26
C TYR A 118 -10.71 3.10 -0.09
N LYS A 119 -11.76 2.27 -0.24
CA LYS A 119 -12.69 1.94 0.85
C LYS A 119 -11.97 1.36 2.07
N ALA A 120 -11.03 0.45 1.84
CA ALA A 120 -10.29 -0.20 2.91
C ALA A 120 -9.40 0.79 3.68
N LEU A 121 -8.75 1.71 2.97
CA LEU A 121 -7.89 2.76 3.53
C LEU A 121 -8.69 3.91 4.16
N HIS A 122 -9.89 4.19 3.65
CA HIS A 122 -10.71 5.34 3.99
C HIS A 122 -12.17 4.94 4.29
N LEU A 123 -12.38 4.24 5.41
CA LEU A 123 -13.62 3.56 5.86
C LEU A 123 -14.98 4.31 5.75
N LYS A 124 -14.98 5.63 5.50
CA LYS A 124 -16.19 6.46 5.43
C LYS A 124 -16.63 6.77 4.00
N SER A 125 -15.80 6.51 2.99
CA SER A 125 -16.17 6.75 1.60
C SER A 125 -17.08 5.66 1.05
N ASN A 126 -17.96 6.02 0.13
CA ASN A 126 -18.66 5.10 -0.74
C ASN A 126 -18.67 5.73 -2.13
N TYR A 127 -17.58 5.54 -2.88
CA TYR A 127 -17.40 6.14 -4.20
C TYR A 127 -17.04 5.07 -5.21
N ALA A 128 -17.56 5.23 -6.42
CA ALA A 128 -17.09 4.54 -7.60
C ALA A 128 -15.92 5.35 -8.20
N PRO A 129 -14.82 4.71 -8.63
CA PRO A 129 -13.70 5.44 -9.21
C PRO A 129 -14.05 5.98 -10.61
N SER A 130 -13.68 7.23 -10.86
CA SER A 130 -13.65 7.81 -12.21
C SER A 130 -12.35 7.43 -12.90
N ILE A 131 -12.45 6.47 -13.80
CA ILE A 131 -11.35 5.99 -14.63
C ILE A 131 -11.10 6.94 -15.81
N THR A 132 -12.15 7.56 -16.35
CA THR A 132 -12.02 8.60 -17.40
C THR A 132 -11.21 9.79 -16.90
N TYR A 133 -11.40 10.21 -15.65
CA TYR A 133 -10.54 11.20 -15.00
C TYR A 133 -9.08 10.74 -14.92
N MET A 134 -8.84 9.49 -14.48
CA MET A 134 -7.48 8.95 -14.40
C MET A 134 -6.79 8.92 -15.76
N ILE A 135 -7.49 8.48 -16.81
CA ILE A 135 -6.97 8.47 -18.18
C ILE A 135 -6.61 9.89 -18.62
N LYS A 136 -7.51 10.86 -18.40
CA LYS A 136 -7.27 12.26 -18.76
C LYS A 136 -6.12 12.91 -17.98
N SER A 137 -5.95 12.52 -16.71
CA SER A 137 -4.84 12.96 -15.84
C SER A 137 -3.54 12.17 -16.09
N GLY A 138 -3.57 11.15 -16.93
CA GLY A 138 -2.40 10.36 -17.31
C GLY A 138 -1.53 11.06 -18.36
N PRO A 139 -0.44 10.40 -18.79
CA PRO A 139 0.42 10.94 -19.82
C PRO A 139 -0.28 11.00 -21.17
N SER A 140 0.06 12.03 -21.95
CA SER A 140 -0.30 12.18 -23.37
C SER A 140 0.84 11.72 -24.28
N LYS A 141 2.06 11.56 -23.75
CA LYS A 141 3.24 11.12 -24.48
C LYS A 141 4.20 10.37 -23.57
N VAL A 142 4.90 9.38 -24.11
CA VAL A 142 5.98 8.65 -23.46
C VAL A 142 7.29 8.87 -24.20
N THR A 143 8.36 9.05 -23.43
CA THR A 143 9.74 9.28 -23.89
C THR A 143 10.67 8.39 -23.10
N TYR A 144 11.79 8.01 -23.72
CA TYR A 144 12.75 7.07 -23.12
C TYR A 144 14.12 7.73 -22.96
N ILE A 145 14.78 7.48 -21.82
CA ILE A 145 16.15 7.90 -21.55
C ILE A 145 17.04 6.69 -21.28
N ASN A 146 18.36 6.88 -21.39
CA ASN A 146 19.36 5.84 -21.15
C ASN A 146 19.16 4.58 -22.02
N VAL A 147 18.65 4.76 -23.24
CA VAL A 147 18.51 3.69 -24.23
C VAL A 147 19.92 3.19 -24.62
N ALA A 148 20.10 1.87 -24.65
CA ALA A 148 21.39 1.28 -25.05
C ALA A 148 21.64 1.47 -26.55
N GLU A 149 22.92 1.58 -26.92
CA GLU A 149 23.34 1.73 -28.32
C GLU A 149 22.79 0.60 -29.19
N GLY A 150 22.16 0.97 -30.32
CA GLY A 150 21.55 0.04 -31.26
C GLY A 150 20.08 -0.31 -30.97
N LEU A 151 19.50 0.20 -29.88
CA LEU A 151 18.08 0.02 -29.54
C LEU A 151 17.22 1.26 -29.82
N GLU A 152 17.78 2.36 -30.33
CA GLU A 152 17.09 3.64 -30.48
C GLU A 152 15.81 3.51 -31.31
N GLN A 153 15.81 2.68 -32.36
CA GLN A 153 14.62 2.43 -33.20
C GLN A 153 13.49 1.72 -32.47
N GLN A 154 13.78 0.97 -31.39
CA GLN A 154 12.77 0.29 -30.59
C GLN A 154 12.18 1.19 -29.49
N PHE A 155 12.93 2.19 -29.04
CA PHE A 155 12.53 3.14 -28.00
C PHE A 155 12.24 4.51 -28.61
N GLN A 156 11.27 4.54 -29.53
CA GLN A 156 10.78 5.78 -30.09
C GLN A 156 9.78 6.43 -29.14
N ASP A 157 9.73 7.76 -29.16
CA ASP A 157 8.67 8.50 -28.49
C ASP A 157 7.29 8.06 -28.99
N GLU A 158 6.34 7.90 -28.08
CA GLU A 158 4.99 7.41 -28.39
C GLU A 158 3.95 8.38 -27.84
N ASP A 159 3.05 8.85 -28.71
CA ASP A 159 1.86 9.60 -28.28
C ASP A 159 0.82 8.62 -27.74
N ILE A 160 0.25 8.95 -26.58
CA ILE A 160 -0.77 8.13 -25.92
C ILE A 160 -2.15 8.65 -26.29
N VAL A 161 -2.91 7.83 -27.01
CA VAL A 161 -4.28 8.16 -27.38
C VAL A 161 -5.18 8.04 -26.16
N GLN A 162 -5.62 9.17 -25.63
CA GLN A 162 -6.60 9.23 -24.55
C GLN A 162 -8.01 9.30 -25.16
N SER A 163 -8.65 8.15 -25.32
CA SER A 163 -10.04 8.06 -25.81
C SER A 163 -10.79 6.88 -25.18
N CYS A 164 -12.11 6.84 -25.36
CA CYS A 164 -12.91 5.68 -24.95
C CYS A 164 -12.60 4.41 -25.75
N ASP A 165 -12.03 4.56 -26.95
CA ASP A 165 -11.77 3.47 -27.89
C ASP A 165 -10.32 2.98 -27.88
N SER A 166 -9.39 3.70 -27.25
CA SER A 166 -7.99 3.29 -27.13
C SER A 166 -7.72 2.63 -25.78
N PHE A 167 -6.88 1.60 -25.80
CA PHE A 167 -6.38 0.92 -24.61
C PHE A 167 -4.98 1.37 -24.18
N ASP A 168 -4.33 2.28 -24.94
CA ASP A 168 -2.94 2.68 -24.69
C ASP A 168 -2.76 3.29 -23.29
N ALA A 169 -3.72 4.09 -22.86
CA ALA A 169 -3.69 4.77 -21.57
C ALA A 169 -3.77 3.82 -20.37
N ILE A 170 -4.23 2.57 -20.55
CA ILE A 170 -4.38 1.59 -19.46
C ILE A 170 -3.02 1.26 -18.84
N ASN A 171 -1.97 1.15 -19.67
CA ASN A 171 -0.61 0.86 -19.24
C ASN A 171 -0.04 1.93 -18.29
N TYR A 172 -0.66 3.11 -18.25
CA TYR A 172 -0.19 4.27 -17.49
C TYR A 172 -1.14 4.69 -16.35
N LEU A 173 -2.13 3.86 -16.00
CA LEU A 173 -3.03 4.13 -14.87
C LEU A 173 -2.29 4.28 -13.54
N SER A 174 -1.21 3.51 -13.33
CA SER A 174 -0.37 3.66 -12.13
C SER A 174 0.32 5.04 -12.09
N THR A 175 0.75 5.55 -13.24
CA THR A 175 1.33 6.91 -13.36
C THR A 175 0.27 7.96 -13.06
N ALA A 176 -0.93 7.85 -13.64
CA ALA A 176 -2.05 8.74 -13.35
C ALA A 176 -2.38 8.78 -11.84
N LEU A 177 -2.46 7.60 -11.21
CA LEU A 177 -2.69 7.48 -9.77
C LEU A 177 -1.60 8.17 -8.94
N TYR A 178 -0.32 8.06 -9.36
CA TYR A 178 0.78 8.69 -8.64
C TYR A 178 0.73 10.23 -8.73
N TYR A 179 0.50 10.79 -9.92
CA TYR A 179 0.55 12.24 -10.12
C TYR A 179 -0.72 12.96 -9.69
N ASP A 180 -1.89 12.38 -9.97
CA ASP A 180 -3.18 13.03 -9.77
C ASP A 180 -4.17 12.23 -8.94
N GLY A 181 -3.91 10.93 -8.72
CA GLY A 181 -4.84 10.06 -8.02
C GLY A 181 -6.06 9.74 -8.89
N PHE A 182 -7.19 9.50 -8.23
CA PHE A 182 -8.49 9.37 -8.88
C PHE A 182 -9.53 10.25 -8.18
N THR A 183 -10.74 10.32 -8.71
CA THR A 183 -11.89 11.01 -8.08
C THR A 183 -13.15 10.18 -8.25
N SER A 184 -14.27 10.60 -7.66
CA SER A 184 -15.56 9.92 -7.80
C SER A 184 -16.09 10.00 -9.24
N SER A 185 -16.72 8.93 -9.73
CA SER A 185 -17.49 8.94 -10.98
C SER A 185 -18.67 9.91 -10.95
N GLU A 186 -19.13 10.32 -9.77
CA GLU A 186 -20.11 11.42 -9.62
C GLU A 186 -19.54 12.78 -10.04
N CYS A 187 -18.23 12.99 -9.90
CA CYS A 187 -17.55 14.23 -10.30
C CYS A 187 -17.22 14.22 -11.80
N PHE A 188 -16.70 13.09 -12.30
CA PHE A 188 -16.45 12.84 -13.71
C PHE A 188 -17.00 11.46 -14.09
N PRO A 189 -18.14 11.38 -14.78
CA PRO A 189 -18.74 10.12 -15.19
C PRO A 189 -17.81 9.28 -16.08
N ASN A 190 -17.99 7.96 -16.06
CA ASN A 190 -17.22 7.04 -16.89
C ASN A 190 -17.85 6.83 -18.29
N ASP A 191 -18.76 7.69 -18.72
CA ASP A 191 -19.43 7.59 -20.03
C ASP A 191 -18.66 8.26 -21.18
N ALA A 192 -17.78 9.21 -20.86
CA ALA A 192 -16.91 9.89 -21.80
C ALA A 192 -15.64 10.42 -21.12
N LEU A 193 -14.58 10.64 -21.89
CA LEU A 193 -13.40 11.35 -21.38
C LEU A 193 -13.73 12.84 -21.22
N PRO A 194 -13.40 13.45 -20.08
CA PRO A 194 -13.66 14.86 -19.88
C PRO A 194 -12.69 15.72 -20.72
N ASP A 195 -13.21 16.80 -21.30
CA ASP A 195 -12.39 17.79 -22.02
C ASP A 195 -11.34 18.43 -21.09
N GLN A 196 -11.75 18.70 -19.85
CA GLN A 196 -10.95 19.29 -18.78
C GLN A 196 -11.15 18.51 -17.47
N ASN A 197 -10.11 18.40 -16.65
CA ASN A 197 -10.10 17.64 -15.41
C ASN A 197 -9.87 18.52 -14.16
N LEU A 198 -10.19 19.82 -14.25
CA LEU A 198 -9.89 20.81 -13.21
C LEU A 198 -11.02 20.99 -12.18
N LYS A 199 -12.28 20.79 -12.59
CA LYS A 199 -13.47 20.96 -11.75
C LYS A 199 -14.49 19.88 -12.03
N CYS A 200 -15.24 19.49 -11.02
CA CYS A 200 -16.40 18.63 -11.18
C CYS A 200 -17.50 19.34 -11.99
N ALA A 201 -18.47 18.59 -12.50
CA ALA A 201 -19.62 19.14 -13.24
C ALA A 201 -20.42 20.20 -12.45
N ASP A 202 -20.40 20.14 -11.11
CA ASP A 202 -21.03 21.11 -10.21
C ASP A 202 -20.16 22.35 -9.91
N GLY A 203 -19.00 22.47 -10.57
CA GLY A 203 -18.05 23.57 -10.41
C GLY A 203 -17.15 23.48 -9.18
N LYS A 204 -17.30 22.44 -8.33
CA LYS A 204 -16.43 22.23 -7.17
C LYS A 204 -15.04 21.77 -7.57
N GLU A 205 -14.09 22.01 -6.68
CA GLU A 205 -12.73 21.46 -6.82
C GLU A 205 -12.75 19.94 -6.78
N VAL A 206 -11.86 19.33 -7.57
CA VAL A 206 -11.74 17.89 -7.66
C VAL A 206 -11.09 17.32 -6.40
N SER A 207 -11.80 16.44 -5.70
CA SER A 207 -11.27 15.71 -4.56
C SER A 207 -10.39 14.54 -5.02
N LYS A 208 -9.08 14.72 -4.97
CA LYS A 208 -8.08 13.73 -5.42
C LYS A 208 -7.84 12.66 -4.35
N MET A 209 -8.14 11.41 -4.68
CA MET A 209 -8.04 10.23 -3.83
C MET A 209 -6.82 9.40 -4.24
N LEU A 210 -6.11 8.83 -3.26
CA LEU A 210 -4.90 8.00 -3.48
C LEU A 210 -3.82 8.64 -4.37
N LYS A 211 -3.69 9.97 -4.36
CA LYS A 211 -2.55 10.65 -4.98
C LYS A 211 -1.23 10.22 -4.32
N LYS A 212 -0.16 10.04 -5.11
CA LYS A 212 1.14 9.47 -4.70
C LYS A 212 1.08 7.99 -4.32
N TYR A 213 0.17 7.23 -4.92
CA TYR A 213 0.16 5.77 -4.87
C TYR A 213 0.48 5.18 -6.24
N TYR A 214 0.98 3.93 -6.23
CA TYR A 214 1.21 3.12 -7.41
C TYR A 214 0.31 1.88 -7.37
N ILE A 215 -0.05 1.37 -8.55
CA ILE A 215 -0.54 0.01 -8.70
C ILE A 215 0.69 -0.87 -8.84
N ALA A 216 0.94 -1.74 -7.86
CA ALA A 216 2.11 -2.59 -7.82
C ALA A 216 1.72 -4.05 -7.93
N GLN A 217 2.48 -4.79 -8.74
CA GLN A 217 2.31 -6.22 -8.93
C GLN A 217 3.03 -7.00 -7.82
N PHE A 218 2.43 -8.09 -7.38
CA PHE A 218 3.14 -9.13 -6.66
C PHE A 218 3.10 -10.44 -7.46
N ARG A 219 4.13 -11.26 -7.27
CA ARG A 219 4.33 -12.49 -8.02
C ARG A 219 4.61 -13.65 -7.07
N GLU A 220 4.02 -14.79 -7.37
CA GLU A 220 4.31 -16.08 -6.75
C GLU A 220 4.25 -16.09 -5.20
N MET A 221 3.27 -15.41 -4.62
CA MET A 221 3.11 -15.29 -3.17
C MET A 221 2.26 -16.42 -2.58
N LYS A 222 2.58 -16.87 -1.36
CA LYS A 222 1.71 -17.83 -0.65
C LYS A 222 0.50 -17.12 -0.04
N SER A 223 -0.52 -17.88 0.34
CA SER A 223 -1.72 -17.35 1.02
C SER A 223 -1.37 -16.47 2.24
N LYS A 224 -0.37 -16.87 3.04
CA LYS A 224 0.13 -16.12 4.19
C LYS A 224 0.67 -14.74 3.79
N ASP A 225 1.34 -14.64 2.66
CA ASP A 225 1.89 -13.37 2.15
C ASP A 225 0.77 -12.49 1.62
N VAL A 226 -0.23 -13.06 0.93
CA VAL A 226 -1.45 -12.34 0.52
C VAL A 226 -2.20 -11.79 1.74
N LYS A 227 -2.32 -12.56 2.83
CA LYS A 227 -2.86 -12.06 4.11
C LYS A 227 -2.03 -10.89 4.66
N ASN A 228 -0.70 -10.93 4.52
CA ASN A 228 0.17 -9.82 4.89
C ASN A 228 -0.01 -8.59 4.00
N LEU A 229 -0.33 -8.75 2.72
CA LEU A 229 -0.69 -7.65 1.83
C LEU A 229 -2.01 -7.00 2.27
N LEU A 230 -3.05 -7.79 2.54
CA LEU A 230 -4.37 -7.30 2.98
C LEU A 230 -4.27 -6.40 4.23
N ILE A 231 -3.51 -6.79 5.24
CA ILE A 231 -3.36 -6.02 6.48
C ILE A 231 -2.48 -4.76 6.37
N ARG A 232 -1.83 -4.54 5.21
CA ARG A 232 -0.98 -3.37 4.91
C ARG A 232 -1.60 -2.44 3.89
N PHE A 233 -2.26 -3.00 2.87
CA PHE A 233 -2.73 -2.26 1.69
C PHE A 233 -4.25 -2.30 1.51
N GLY A 234 -4.95 -3.15 2.25
CA GLY A 234 -6.41 -3.21 2.23
C GLY A 234 -6.90 -4.25 1.26
N ALA A 235 -7.21 -3.85 0.04
CA ALA A 235 -7.68 -4.75 -1.00
C ALA A 235 -6.52 -5.30 -1.83
N VAL A 236 -6.64 -6.55 -2.27
CA VAL A 236 -5.68 -7.25 -3.13
C VAL A 236 -6.44 -7.84 -4.32
N LEU A 237 -6.03 -7.51 -5.54
CA LEU A 237 -6.54 -8.13 -6.76
C LEU A 237 -5.76 -9.41 -7.02
N VAL A 238 -6.45 -10.55 -7.14
CA VAL A 238 -5.91 -11.84 -7.54
C VAL A 238 -6.78 -12.37 -8.66
N ASN A 239 -6.19 -12.60 -9.83
CA ASN A 239 -6.91 -12.95 -11.06
C ASN A 239 -8.03 -11.93 -11.34
N ASP A 240 -9.30 -12.32 -11.21
CA ASP A 240 -10.49 -11.50 -11.40
C ASP A 240 -11.27 -11.23 -10.10
N MET A 241 -10.66 -11.52 -8.95
CA MET A 241 -11.25 -11.38 -7.62
C MET A 241 -10.52 -10.32 -6.80
N ILE A 242 -11.28 -9.52 -6.05
CA ILE A 242 -10.73 -8.58 -5.08
C ILE A 242 -10.88 -9.17 -3.69
N TYR A 243 -9.77 -9.59 -3.08
CA TYR A 243 -9.76 -10.02 -1.69
C TYR A 243 -9.76 -8.78 -0.79
N VAL A 244 -10.65 -8.77 0.20
CA VAL A 244 -10.77 -7.69 1.20
C VAL A 244 -10.63 -8.19 2.64
N GLY A 245 -10.46 -9.51 2.80
CA GLY A 245 -10.30 -10.16 4.10
C GLY A 245 -10.24 -11.68 3.99
N TRP A 246 -10.25 -12.35 5.14
CA TRP A 246 -10.42 -13.78 5.28
C TRP A 246 -11.21 -14.10 6.56
N ASP A 247 -11.82 -15.28 6.59
CA ASP A 247 -12.46 -15.85 7.76
C ASP A 247 -12.08 -17.33 7.90
N LYS A 248 -12.07 -17.84 9.13
CA LYS A 248 -11.86 -19.26 9.41
C LYS A 248 -13.20 -19.86 9.80
N LYS A 249 -13.63 -20.88 9.07
CA LYS A 249 -14.84 -21.65 9.36
C LYS A 249 -14.45 -23.11 9.50
N ASP A 250 -14.78 -23.68 10.65
CA ASP A 250 -14.34 -25.01 11.04
C ASP A 250 -12.80 -25.12 10.94
N ASP A 251 -12.30 -25.99 10.07
CA ASP A 251 -10.86 -26.20 9.84
C ASP A 251 -10.30 -25.49 8.61
N ASN A 252 -11.13 -24.75 7.87
CA ASN A 252 -10.75 -24.13 6.60
C ASN A 252 -10.73 -22.60 6.68
N TYR A 253 -9.82 -21.99 5.92
CA TYR A 253 -9.81 -20.54 5.71
C TYR A 253 -10.49 -20.20 4.39
N TYR A 254 -11.20 -19.08 4.37
CA TYR A 254 -11.87 -18.55 3.19
C TYR A 254 -11.48 -17.09 2.98
N TRP A 255 -11.16 -16.70 1.76
CA TRP A 255 -11.09 -15.32 1.33
C TRP A 255 -12.48 -14.69 1.35
N ILE A 256 -12.61 -13.51 1.94
CA ILE A 256 -13.77 -12.63 1.74
C ILE A 256 -13.48 -11.79 0.50
N SER A 257 -14.26 -12.00 -0.55
CA SER A 257 -13.94 -11.53 -1.90
C SER A 257 -15.09 -10.76 -2.53
N ALA A 258 -14.75 -9.71 -3.27
CA ALA A 258 -15.62 -9.14 -4.28
C ALA A 258 -15.29 -9.84 -5.62
N VAL A 259 -16.21 -10.66 -6.10
CA VAL A 259 -16.09 -11.46 -7.31
C VAL A 259 -16.78 -10.73 -8.45
N ARG A 260 -16.03 -10.47 -9.52
CA ARG A 260 -16.57 -9.82 -10.71
C ARG A 260 -17.64 -10.71 -11.36
N LYS A 261 -18.71 -10.10 -11.85
CA LYS A 261 -19.70 -10.72 -12.76
C LYS A 261 -19.49 -10.14 -14.16
N PRO A 262 -18.71 -10.79 -15.04
CA PRO A 262 -18.24 -10.16 -16.28
C PRO A 262 -19.36 -9.68 -17.22
N LEU A 263 -20.47 -10.42 -17.28
CA LEU A 263 -21.61 -10.08 -18.15
C LEU A 263 -22.47 -8.94 -17.59
N GLU A 264 -22.42 -8.72 -16.28
CA GLU A 264 -23.22 -7.70 -15.58
C GLU A 264 -22.40 -6.46 -15.21
N TYR A 265 -21.09 -6.47 -15.46
CA TYR A 265 -20.17 -5.39 -15.10
C TYR A 265 -20.32 -4.89 -13.64
N LYS A 266 -20.50 -5.83 -12.71
CA LYS A 266 -20.68 -5.58 -11.27
C LYS A 266 -19.77 -6.47 -10.43
N TYR A 267 -19.78 -6.28 -9.11
CA TYR A 267 -19.14 -7.17 -8.15
C TYR A 267 -20.14 -7.74 -7.14
N ASP A 268 -20.10 -9.05 -6.94
CA ASP A 268 -20.84 -9.73 -5.87
C ASP A 268 -19.90 -10.16 -4.75
N ALA A 269 -20.44 -10.36 -3.55
CA ALA A 269 -19.67 -10.93 -2.45
C ALA A 269 -19.61 -12.46 -2.53
N ALA A 270 -18.44 -13.04 -2.27
CA ALA A 270 -18.31 -14.48 -2.10
C ALA A 270 -17.24 -14.84 -1.08
N GLU A 271 -17.38 -16.03 -0.53
CA GLU A 271 -16.34 -16.72 0.22
C GLU A 271 -15.64 -17.71 -0.70
N VAL A 272 -14.32 -17.63 -0.79
CA VAL A 272 -13.53 -18.50 -1.65
C VAL A 272 -12.55 -19.26 -0.79
N LEU A 273 -12.55 -20.59 -0.87
CA LEU A 273 -11.63 -21.43 -0.11
C LEU A 273 -10.18 -21.02 -0.39
N ILE A 274 -9.39 -20.81 0.66
CA ILE A 274 -7.95 -20.57 0.53
C ILE A 274 -7.29 -21.91 0.21
N ASP A 275 -6.61 -21.98 -0.94
CA ASP A 275 -5.76 -23.10 -1.31
C ASP A 275 -4.30 -22.76 -0.99
N ASP A 276 -3.77 -23.38 0.05
CA ASP A 276 -2.38 -23.16 0.49
C ASP A 276 -1.34 -23.79 -0.46
N ASN A 277 -1.76 -24.57 -1.45
CA ASN A 277 -0.87 -25.24 -2.41
C ASN A 277 -0.62 -24.43 -3.69
N ILE A 278 -1.36 -23.34 -3.90
CA ILE A 278 -1.16 -22.46 -5.06
C ILE A 278 -0.33 -21.23 -4.71
N LEU A 279 0.34 -20.70 -5.72
CA LEU A 279 1.01 -19.41 -5.66
C LEU A 279 0.11 -18.35 -6.29
N TYR A 280 0.00 -17.21 -5.61
CA TYR A 280 -0.86 -16.11 -5.98
C TYR A 280 -0.07 -15.03 -6.72
N ASN A 281 -0.66 -14.49 -7.78
CA ASN A 281 -0.17 -13.34 -8.52
C ASN A 281 -1.27 -12.29 -8.56
N GLY A 282 -0.89 -11.02 -8.64
CA GLY A 282 -1.89 -9.97 -8.65
C GLY A 282 -1.36 -8.58 -8.38
N TYR A 283 -2.25 -7.70 -7.93
CA TYR A 283 -1.96 -6.28 -7.74
C TYR A 283 -2.45 -5.75 -6.40
N VAL A 284 -1.73 -4.74 -5.91
CA VAL A 284 -2.06 -3.95 -4.72
C VAL A 284 -1.85 -2.47 -5.00
N ILE A 285 -2.47 -1.61 -4.21
CA ILE A 285 -2.22 -0.16 -4.27
C ILE A 285 -1.27 0.23 -3.11
N ILE A 286 -0.08 0.73 -3.46
CA ILE A 286 0.96 1.08 -2.50
C ILE A 286 1.25 2.57 -2.49
N LYS A 287 1.52 3.12 -1.31
CA LYS A 287 1.96 4.52 -1.18
C LYS A 287 3.40 4.66 -1.61
N SER A 288 3.76 5.73 -2.31
CA SER A 288 5.15 6.02 -2.64
C SER A 288 5.99 6.26 -1.38
N TRP A 289 7.13 5.58 -1.28
CA TRP A 289 8.04 5.63 -0.12
C TRP A 289 8.86 6.93 -0.04
N HIS A 290 9.01 7.65 -1.16
CA HIS A 290 9.98 8.75 -1.29
C HIS A 290 9.67 10.00 -0.45
N ALA A 291 8.49 10.10 0.16
CA ALA A 291 8.12 11.29 0.95
C ALA A 291 8.87 11.42 2.30
N THR A 292 9.44 10.34 2.85
CA THR A 292 9.96 10.38 4.24
C THR A 292 11.49 10.49 4.32
N ILE A 293 12.24 9.93 3.36
CA ILE A 293 13.71 9.94 3.40
C ILE A 293 14.28 11.36 3.19
N GLY A 294 13.68 12.16 2.29
CA GLY A 294 14.10 13.54 2.06
C GLY A 294 13.97 14.43 3.30
N LEU A 295 12.93 14.20 4.11
CA LEU A 295 12.73 14.92 5.38
C LEU A 295 13.75 14.49 6.44
N ILE A 296 14.05 13.19 6.54
CA ILE A 296 15.02 12.67 7.52
C ILE A 296 16.45 13.13 7.18
N LEU A 297 16.84 13.09 5.89
CA LEU A 297 18.13 13.63 5.45
C LEU A 297 18.18 15.15 5.60
N GLY A 298 17.10 15.88 5.27
CA GLY A 298 17.02 17.32 5.49
C GLY A 298 17.15 17.72 6.96
N ILE A 299 16.53 16.96 7.88
CA ILE A 299 16.67 17.17 9.34
C ILE A 299 18.07 16.79 9.81
N ALA A 300 18.64 15.67 9.35
CA ALA A 300 20.00 15.26 9.72
C ALA A 300 21.06 16.28 9.25
N PHE A 301 20.95 16.78 8.01
CA PHE A 301 21.81 17.84 7.50
C PHE A 301 21.55 19.19 8.19
N GLY A 302 20.28 19.55 8.42
CA GLY A 302 19.93 20.77 9.16
C GLY A 302 20.46 20.77 10.61
N MET A 303 20.37 19.64 11.31
CA MET A 303 20.94 19.49 12.65
C MET A 303 22.47 19.50 12.64
N SER A 304 23.12 18.92 11.61
CA SER A 304 24.58 18.98 11.48
C SER A 304 25.13 20.40 11.28
N GLN A 305 24.33 21.32 10.74
CA GLN A 305 24.68 22.74 10.57
C GLN A 305 24.38 23.59 11.83
N LEU A 306 23.45 23.14 12.69
CA LEU A 306 23.09 23.83 13.93
C LEU A 306 23.94 23.39 15.13
N LEU A 307 24.37 22.13 15.18
CA LEU A 307 25.22 21.59 16.25
C LEU A 307 26.53 22.38 16.47
N PRO A 308 27.26 22.84 15.44
CA PRO A 308 28.45 23.67 15.63
C PRO A 308 28.12 25.03 16.26
N ARG A 309 26.98 25.64 15.91
CA ARG A 309 26.55 26.94 16.45
C ARG A 309 26.17 26.84 17.92
N TYR A 310 25.45 25.79 18.31
CA TYR A 310 25.13 25.52 19.71
C TYR A 310 26.38 25.16 20.53
N TYR A 311 27.33 24.44 19.96
CA TYR A 311 28.60 24.12 20.62
C TYR A 311 29.41 25.37 20.95
N VAL A 312 29.53 26.32 20.01
CA VAL A 312 30.22 27.60 20.23
C VAL A 312 29.53 28.44 21.31
N LEU A 313 28.20 28.50 21.32
CA LEU A 313 27.42 29.21 22.36
C LEU A 313 27.57 28.58 23.74
N LEU A 314 27.53 27.24 23.83
CA LEU A 314 27.72 26.52 25.09
C LEU A 314 29.14 26.75 25.63
N GLN A 315 30.14 26.72 24.76
CA GLN A 315 31.54 26.95 25.12
C GLN A 315 31.75 28.40 25.60
N ALA A 316 31.13 29.38 24.93
CA ALA A 316 31.16 30.79 25.37
C ALA A 316 30.49 30.99 26.75
N MET A 317 29.34 30.34 26.99
CA MET A 317 28.70 30.39 28.31
C MET A 317 29.53 29.70 29.40
N LEU A 318 30.19 28.58 29.09
CA LEU A 318 31.09 27.91 30.02
C LEU A 318 32.29 28.80 30.38
N TYR A 319 32.89 29.48 29.39
CA TYR A 319 33.97 30.44 29.63
C TYR A 319 33.51 31.63 30.48
N LEU A 320 32.32 32.16 30.21
CA LEU A 320 31.74 33.24 31.03
C LEU A 320 31.50 32.78 32.48
N LEU A 321 30.99 31.56 32.67
CA LEU A 321 30.72 31.00 33.99
C LEU A 321 32.03 30.73 34.76
N LEU A 322 33.05 30.19 34.10
CA LEU A 322 34.39 30.02 34.68
C LEU A 322 35.01 31.38 35.04
N PHE A 323 34.89 32.37 34.17
CA PHE A 323 35.37 33.72 34.44
C PHE A 323 34.66 34.34 35.66
N LEU A 324 33.34 34.18 35.78
CA LEU A 324 32.58 34.62 36.94
C LEU A 324 32.99 33.87 38.22
N LEU A 325 33.24 32.56 38.14
CA LEU A 325 33.74 31.77 39.28
C LEU A 325 35.13 32.21 39.74
N PHE A 326 36.02 32.60 38.83
CA PHE A 326 37.34 33.15 39.16
C PHE A 326 37.27 34.55 39.79
N MET A 327 36.22 35.31 39.48
CA MET A 327 35.99 36.64 40.04
C MET A 327 35.29 36.60 41.41
N LEU A 328 34.84 35.43 41.88
CA LEU A 328 34.32 35.31 43.22
C LEU A 328 35.49 35.38 44.23
N PRO A 329 35.46 36.34 45.18
CA PRO A 329 36.47 36.42 46.22
C PRO A 329 36.48 35.12 47.01
N ILE A 330 37.66 34.51 47.14
CA ILE A 330 37.84 33.28 47.91
C ILE A 330 37.42 33.58 49.34
N PRO A 331 36.36 32.93 49.87
CA PRO A 331 35.97 33.13 51.25
C PRO A 331 37.06 32.57 52.16
N GLU A 332 37.59 33.43 53.03
CA GLU A 332 38.49 33.03 54.11
C GLU A 332 37.86 31.91 54.93
N GLN A 333 38.51 30.75 54.94
CA GLN A 333 38.03 29.57 55.63
C GLN A 333 38.06 29.79 57.14
N SER A 334 36.90 29.98 57.76
CA SER A 334 36.74 29.76 59.20
C SER A 334 36.38 28.30 59.44
N LEU A 335 37.27 27.61 60.16
CA LEU A 335 37.09 26.22 60.58
C LEU A 335 35.95 26.15 61.60
N ALA A 336 34.85 25.48 61.24
CA ALA A 336 33.79 25.12 62.18
C ALA A 336 34.02 23.70 62.74
N PRO A 337 33.70 23.44 64.02
CA PRO A 337 33.80 22.12 64.63
C PRO A 337 32.63 21.20 64.24
N VAL A 338 32.98 19.92 64.08
CA VAL A 338 32.14 18.81 63.63
C VAL A 338 31.15 18.38 64.73
N GLY A 339 29.87 18.28 64.37
CA GLY A 339 28.80 17.66 65.17
C GLY A 339 28.29 16.34 64.53
N PRO A 340 27.80 15.37 65.35
CA PRO A 340 27.63 13.97 64.96
C PRO A 340 26.31 13.63 64.23
N PRO A 341 26.24 12.45 63.58
CA PRO A 341 25.14 12.06 62.70
C PRO A 341 23.91 11.55 63.45
N VAL A 342 22.72 11.90 62.95
CA VAL A 342 21.43 11.36 63.43
C VAL A 342 20.93 10.32 62.43
N TYR A 343 20.76 9.08 62.92
CA TYR A 343 20.05 8.00 62.26
C TYR A 343 18.56 8.03 62.63
N ALA A 344 17.67 7.76 61.67
CA ALA A 344 16.30 7.32 61.96
C ALA A 344 15.79 6.34 60.90
N THR A 345 15.11 5.32 61.41
CA THR A 345 14.69 4.02 60.88
C THR A 345 13.27 3.99 60.29
N PRO A 346 12.83 2.86 59.67
CA PRO A 346 11.73 2.79 58.70
C PRO A 346 10.37 2.39 59.29
N SER A 347 9.29 2.65 58.54
CA SER A 347 7.91 2.21 58.84
C SER A 347 7.36 1.23 57.79
N THR A 348 6.78 0.16 58.31
CA THR A 348 6.09 -0.99 57.70
C THR A 348 4.61 -0.72 57.39
N GLN A 349 4.06 -1.34 56.34
CA GLN A 349 2.62 -1.61 56.08
C GLN A 349 2.57 -2.70 54.98
N SER A 350 2.14 -3.96 55.17
CA SER A 350 0.86 -4.58 55.62
C SER A 350 -0.26 -4.58 54.56
N ASP A 351 -0.42 -5.79 53.99
CA ASP A 351 -1.63 -6.57 53.76
C ASP A 351 -2.57 -6.40 52.53
N THR A 352 -2.47 -7.43 51.68
CA THR A 352 -3.47 -8.37 51.12
C THR A 352 -4.82 -7.87 50.58
N ASN A 353 -5.14 -8.33 49.35
CA ASN A 353 -6.49 -8.35 48.78
C ASN A 353 -6.69 -9.61 47.90
N PRO A 354 -7.66 -10.50 48.20
CA PRO A 354 -8.09 -11.57 47.30
C PRO A 354 -9.49 -11.32 46.76
N ASN A 355 -9.72 -11.55 45.46
CA ASN A 355 -11.00 -12.09 44.96
C ASN A 355 -10.91 -12.46 43.47
N ALA A 356 -11.22 -13.73 43.19
CA ALA A 356 -11.39 -14.32 41.87
C ALA A 356 -12.88 -14.62 41.65
N ILE A 357 -13.40 -14.30 40.46
CA ILE A 357 -14.79 -14.61 40.06
C ILE A 357 -14.75 -15.41 38.75
N GLN A 358 -15.42 -16.56 38.79
CA GLN A 358 -15.63 -17.51 37.69
C GLN A 358 -16.69 -17.01 36.69
N GLN A 359 -16.56 -17.38 35.42
CA GLN A 359 -17.58 -17.16 34.37
C GLN A 359 -18.22 -18.50 33.94
N PRO A 360 -19.52 -18.50 33.58
CA PRO A 360 -20.25 -19.71 33.20
C PRO A 360 -20.22 -20.03 31.69
N HIS A 361 -20.35 -21.34 31.43
CA HIS A 361 -20.44 -22.02 30.14
C HIS A 361 -21.75 -21.71 29.37
N VAL A 362 -21.66 -21.59 28.04
CA VAL A 362 -22.82 -21.52 27.12
C VAL A 362 -22.73 -22.65 26.09
N PRO A 363 -23.83 -23.37 25.77
CA PRO A 363 -23.85 -24.42 24.75
C PRO A 363 -24.23 -23.90 23.35
N TYR A 364 -23.61 -24.47 22.31
CA TYR A 364 -23.92 -24.21 20.90
C TYR A 364 -24.95 -25.21 20.34
N PRO A 365 -25.86 -24.80 19.45
CA PRO A 365 -26.62 -25.70 18.61
C PRO A 365 -25.97 -25.93 17.23
N THR A 366 -26.15 -27.16 16.77
CA THR A 366 -25.71 -27.79 15.53
C THR A 366 -26.59 -27.51 14.30
N THR A 367 -25.99 -27.77 13.13
CA THR A 367 -26.55 -28.05 11.79
C THR A 367 -27.18 -26.91 10.97
N PHE A 368 -26.65 -26.67 9.75
CA PHE A 368 -27.32 -27.04 8.49
C PHE A 368 -26.31 -27.09 7.32
N THR A 369 -26.42 -28.17 6.55
CA THR A 369 -25.62 -28.56 5.38
C THR A 369 -26.40 -28.23 4.12
N THR A 370 -25.82 -27.50 3.17
CA THR A 370 -26.14 -27.61 1.73
C THR A 370 -24.95 -27.14 0.89
N THR A 371 -24.33 -28.10 0.19
CA THR A 371 -23.29 -27.89 -0.81
C THR A 371 -23.95 -27.51 -2.15
N PRO A 372 -23.49 -26.48 -2.89
CA PRO A 372 -23.81 -26.35 -4.30
C PRO A 372 -22.70 -26.98 -5.16
N GLU A 373 -23.14 -27.71 -6.19
CA GLU A 373 -22.34 -28.34 -7.23
C GLU A 373 -21.38 -27.36 -7.93
N ARG A 374 -20.14 -27.83 -8.11
CA ARG A 374 -19.08 -27.16 -8.85
C ARG A 374 -19.30 -27.45 -10.34
N ASN A 375 -19.86 -26.51 -11.08
CA ASN A 375 -19.85 -26.55 -12.55
C ASN A 375 -18.45 -26.18 -13.05
N GLN A 376 -17.82 -27.15 -13.69
CA GLN A 376 -16.56 -27.04 -14.43
C GLN A 376 -16.88 -26.35 -15.76
N TYR A 377 -16.36 -25.13 -15.96
CA TYR A 377 -16.37 -24.48 -17.27
C TYR A 377 -15.02 -24.76 -17.93
N ASP A 378 -15.05 -25.61 -18.96
CA ASP A 378 -13.95 -25.76 -19.91
C ASP A 378 -13.89 -24.49 -20.78
N TYR A 379 -12.74 -23.82 -20.75
CA TYR A 379 -12.40 -22.77 -21.70
C TYR A 379 -11.57 -23.42 -22.81
N GLU A 380 -12.20 -23.71 -23.95
CA GLU A 380 -11.47 -23.92 -25.21
C GLU A 380 -11.09 -22.54 -25.77
N TYR A 381 -9.79 -22.37 -26.00
CA TYR A 381 -9.18 -21.27 -26.76
C TYR A 381 -8.90 -21.72 -28.19
#